data_AF-A0A2N8BRP2-F1
#
_entry.id   AF-A0A2N8BRP2-F1
#
_cell.length_a   1.000
_cell.length_b   1.000
_cell.length_c   1.000
_cell.angle_alpha   90.00
_cell.angle_beta   90.00
_cell.angle_gamma   90.00
#
_symmetry.space_group_name_H-M   'P 1'
#
loop_
_entity.id
_entity.type
_entity.pdbx_description
1 polymer ?
#
loop_
_entity_poly.entity_id
_entity_poly.type
_entity_poly.pdbx_seq_one_letter_code
_entity_poly.pdbx_strand_id
1 'polypeptide(L)'
;CYLFNCSKNYQESLRILLDFVQKPYFTQATVDKEQGIIGQEIKMTNDNPEWRVFFNMLRCMYHEHPVKIDIAGTVESIAKIDADLLYK
;
A
#
# COMPACT_ATOMS: atom_id res chain seq x y z
N CYS A 1 0.81 3.20 -9.41
CA CYS A 1 1.55 3.63 -10.62
C CYS A 1 2.99 3.87 -10.20
N TYR A 2 3.98 3.40 -10.98
CA TYR A 2 5.41 3.67 -10.71
C TYR A 2 5.91 4.66 -11.75
N LEU A 3 6.44 5.79 -11.29
CA LEU A 3 6.88 6.89 -12.13
C LEU A 3 8.23 7.39 -11.61
N PHE A 4 9.12 7.77 -12.53
CA PHE A 4 10.33 8.51 -12.19
C PHE A 4 10.57 9.61 -13.23
N ASN A 5 11.34 10.63 -12.84
CA ASN A 5 11.86 11.65 -13.74
C ASN A 5 13.36 11.80 -13.47
N CYS A 6 14.15 12.08 -14.50
CA CYS A 6 15.59 12.23 -14.34
C CYS A 6 16.19 13.21 -15.37
N SER A 7 17.20 13.96 -14.97
CA SER A 7 17.99 14.82 -15.87
C SER A 7 19.26 14.13 -16.39
N LYS A 8 19.69 13.03 -15.75
CA LYS A 8 20.83 12.16 -16.11
C LYS A 8 20.58 10.72 -15.64
N ASN A 9 21.40 9.77 -16.10
CA ASN A 9 21.35 8.35 -15.71
C ASN A 9 20.02 7.64 -16.04
N TYR A 10 19.36 8.05 -17.13
CA TYR A 10 18.04 7.53 -17.53
C TYR A 10 17.97 6.00 -17.58
N GLN A 11 18.93 5.36 -18.27
CA GLN A 11 18.93 3.90 -18.44
C GLN A 11 19.05 3.17 -17.10
N GLU A 12 19.87 3.68 -16.18
CA GLU A 12 20.08 3.08 -14.87
C GLU A 12 18.84 3.24 -13.97
N SER A 13 18.24 4.43 -13.95
CA SER A 13 17.00 4.68 -13.22
C SER A 13 15.83 3.83 -13.75
N LEU A 14 15.73 3.70 -15.08
CA LEU A 14 14.73 2.84 -15.71
C LEU A 14 14.97 1.37 -15.34
N ARG A 15 16.22 0.91 -15.35
CA ARG A 15 16.58 -0.46 -14.98
C ARG A 15 16.19 -0.77 -13.54
N ILE A 16 16.47 0.14 -12.60
CA ILE A 16 16.03 0.01 -11.20
C ILE A 16 14.51 -0.11 -11.12
N LEU A 17 13.76 0.75 -11.83
CA LEU A 17 12.30 0.67 -11.85
C LEU A 17 11.80 -0.67 -12.36
N LEU A 18 12.33 -1.13 -13.50
CA LEU A 18 11.92 -2.40 -14.09
C LEU A 18 12.28 -3.58 -13.18
N ASP A 19 13.45 -3.56 -12.55
CA ASP A 19 13.91 -4.63 -11.65
C ASP A 19 12.95 -4.79 -10.46
N PHE A 20 12.59 -3.72 -9.73
CA PHE A 20 11.71 -3.87 -8.57
C PHE A 20 10.23 -4.12 -8.92
N VAL A 21 9.78 -3.71 -10.12
CA VAL A 21 8.41 -3.99 -10.58
C VAL A 21 8.27 -5.42 -11.10
N GLN A 22 9.26 -5.93 -11.83
CA GLN A 22 9.19 -7.24 -12.47
C GLN A 22 9.72 -8.37 -11.58
N LYS A 23 10.64 -8.06 -10.66
CA LYS A 23 11.29 -9.04 -9.77
C LYS A 23 11.17 -8.58 -8.32
N PRO A 24 9.96 -8.56 -7.76
CA PRO A 24 9.77 -8.17 -6.37
C PRO A 24 10.52 -9.13 -5.43
N TYR A 25 11.10 -8.57 -4.37
CA TYR A 25 11.85 -9.32 -3.37
C TYR A 25 11.23 -9.10 -1.99
N PHE A 26 10.53 -10.10 -1.50
CA PHE A 26 9.88 -10.10 -0.19
C PHE A 26 10.54 -11.14 0.70
N THR A 27 10.93 -10.71 1.89
CA THR A 27 11.30 -11.59 3.00
C THR A 27 10.34 -11.35 4.15
N GLN A 28 10.13 -12.35 5.02
CA GLN A 28 9.24 -12.16 6.16
C GLN A 28 9.70 -10.98 7.03
N ALA A 29 11.01 -10.83 7.26
CA ALA A 29 11.56 -9.71 8.02
C ALA A 29 11.25 -8.33 7.40
N THR A 30 11.30 -8.20 6.07
CA THR A 30 10.92 -6.95 5.40
C THR A 30 9.42 -6.70 5.43
N VAL A 31 8.60 -7.76 5.34
CA VAL A 31 7.14 -7.65 5.43
C VAL A 31 6.72 -7.22 6.83
N ASP A 32 7.24 -7.85 7.88
CA ASP A 32 6.95 -7.50 9.28
C ASP A 32 7.31 -6.04 9.58
N LYS A 33 8.46 -5.58 9.04
CA LYS A 33 8.88 -4.19 9.16
C LYS A 33 7.88 -3.24 8.50
N GLU A 34 7.46 -3.53 7.26
CA GLU A 34 6.54 -2.65 6.54
C GLU A 34 5.10 -2.71 7.06
N GLN A 35 4.65 -3.83 7.62
CA GLN A 35 3.37 -3.89 8.36
C GLN A 35 3.35 -2.87 9.51
N GLY A 36 4.48 -2.70 10.21
CA GLY A 36 4.61 -1.68 11.25
C GLY A 36 4.49 -0.26 10.71
N ILE A 37 5.15 0.03 9.59
CA ILE A 37 5.15 1.36 8.95
C ILE A 37 3.76 1.69 8.39
N ILE A 38 3.18 0.81 7.59
CA ILE A 38 1.84 0.97 7.02
C ILE A 38 0.78 1.06 8.13
N GLY A 39 0.95 0.28 9.21
CA GLY A 39 0.05 0.36 10.37
C GLY A 39 0.05 1.74 11.05
N GLN A 40 1.17 2.46 11.03
CA GLN A 40 1.21 3.85 11.50
C GLN A 40 0.59 4.82 10.49
N GLU A 41 0.82 4.63 9.19
CA GLU A 41 0.19 5.44 8.13
C GLU A 41 -1.34 5.34 8.18
N ILE A 42 -1.89 4.16 8.44
CA ILE A 42 -3.34 3.95 8.65
C ILE A 42 -3.84 4.76 9.83
N LYS A 43 -3.12 4.80 10.94
CA LYS A 43 -3.52 5.59 12.12
C LYS A 43 -3.49 7.08 11.82
N MET A 44 -2.41 7.57 11.21
CA MET A 44 -2.28 8.96 10.79
C MET A 44 -3.39 9.38 9.82
N THR A 45 -3.73 8.52 8.87
CA THR A 45 -4.81 8.76 7.91
C THR A 45 -6.18 8.78 8.60
N ASN A 46 -6.38 7.95 9.62
CA ASN A 46 -7.62 7.94 10.41
C ASN A 46 -7.79 9.20 11.28
N ASP A 47 -6.71 9.90 11.60
CA ASP A 47 -6.77 11.19 12.29
C ASP A 47 -7.14 12.35 11.34
N ASN A 48 -7.15 12.12 10.02
CA ASN A 48 -7.65 13.10 9.04
C ASN A 48 -9.19 13.09 8.98
N PRO A 49 -9.87 14.16 9.42
CA PRO A 49 -11.33 14.18 9.49
C PRO A 49 -12.01 14.14 8.11
N GLU A 50 -11.42 14.75 7.07
CA GLU A 50 -11.99 14.73 5.71
C GLU A 50 -12.01 13.30 5.16
N TRP A 51 -10.91 12.57 5.38
CA TRP A 51 -10.79 11.18 4.97
C TRP A 51 -11.81 10.28 5.69
N ARG A 52 -11.98 10.49 7.01
CA ARG A 52 -12.97 9.77 7.81
C ARG A 52 -14.39 9.99 7.31
N VAL A 53 -14.76 11.23 6.99
CA VAL A 53 -16.09 11.56 6.46
C VAL A 53 -16.28 10.94 5.07
N PHE A 54 -15.27 11.02 4.20
CA PHE A 54 -15.33 10.43 2.86
C PHE A 54 -15.58 8.92 2.91
N PHE A 55 -14.82 8.16 3.71
CA PHE A 55 -15.03 6.73 3.82
C PHE A 55 -16.28 6.33 4.60
N ASN A 56 -16.78 7.18 5.51
CA ASN A 56 -18.10 6.99 6.11
C ASN A 56 -19.21 7.06 5.05
N MET A 57 -19.16 8.06 4.17
CA MET A 57 -20.09 8.18 3.05
C MET A 57 -20.06 6.95 2.14
N LEU A 58 -18.86 6.49 1.73
CA LEU A 58 -18.72 5.31 0.89
C LEU A 58 -19.29 4.04 1.56
N ARG A 59 -19.08 3.86 2.87
CA ARG A 59 -19.68 2.75 3.63
C ARG A 59 -21.20 2.79 3.68
N CYS A 60 -21.80 3.98 3.71
CA CYS A 60 -23.25 4.13 3.65
C CYS A 60 -23.80 3.89 2.23
N MET A 61 -23.04 4.25 1.19
CA MET A 61 -23.48 4.11 -0.21
C MET A 61 -23.33 2.69 -0.76
N TYR A 62 -22.25 1.99 -0.41
CA TYR A 62 -21.92 0.68 -0.98
C TYR A 62 -22.09 -0.44 0.05
N HIS A 63 -23.06 -1.32 -0.18
CA HIS A 63 -23.30 -2.46 0.70
C HIS A 63 -22.33 -3.62 0.48
N GLU A 64 -22.00 -3.92 -0.78
CA GLU A 64 -21.15 -5.08 -1.13
C GLU A 64 -19.82 -4.68 -1.75
N HIS A 65 -19.81 -3.60 -2.56
CA HIS A 65 -18.64 -3.22 -3.34
C HIS A 65 -17.44 -2.81 -2.43
N PRO A 66 -16.21 -3.29 -2.71
CA PRO A 66 -15.06 -3.11 -1.82
C PRO A 66 -14.54 -1.67 -1.74
N VAL A 67 -14.98 -0.78 -2.63
CA VAL A 67 -14.60 0.65 -2.64
C VAL A 67 -14.87 1.37 -1.31
N LYS A 68 -15.76 0.83 -0.47
CA LYS A 68 -16.03 1.33 0.90
C LYS A 68 -14.90 1.09 1.90
N ILE A 69 -13.92 0.27 1.54
CA ILE A 69 -12.76 -0.07 2.34
C ILE A 69 -11.61 0.84 1.88
N ASP A 70 -10.89 1.40 2.84
CA ASP A 70 -9.69 2.18 2.58
C ASP A 70 -8.65 1.35 1.80
N ILE A 71 -7.91 2.01 0.93
CA ILE A 71 -6.90 1.40 0.07
C ILE A 71 -5.82 0.70 0.90
N ALA A 72 -5.44 1.31 2.03
CA ALA A 72 -4.47 0.72 2.95
C ALA A 72 -5.04 -0.46 3.78
N GLY A 73 -6.36 -0.66 3.76
CA GLY A 73 -7.04 -1.65 4.61
C GLY A 73 -7.13 -1.21 6.07
N THR A 74 -7.06 -2.16 6.98
CA THR A 74 -7.01 -1.94 8.44
C THR A 74 -5.76 -2.58 9.04
N VAL A 75 -5.41 -2.20 10.27
CA VAL A 75 -4.29 -2.80 11.01
C VAL A 75 -4.46 -4.33 11.10
N GLU A 76 -5.68 -4.80 11.29
CA GLU A 76 -6.01 -6.22 11.39
C GLU A 76 -5.94 -6.95 10.03
N SER A 77 -6.24 -6.27 8.92
CA SER A 77 -6.14 -6.88 7.59
C SER A 77 -4.70 -7.00 7.14
N ILE A 78 -3.87 -5.96 7.36
CA ILE A 78 -2.47 -5.99 6.95
C ILE A 78 -1.64 -6.98 7.77
N ALA A 79 -2.01 -7.22 9.04
CA ALA A 79 -1.36 -8.20 9.91
C ALA A 79 -1.49 -9.66 9.42
N LYS A 80 -2.38 -9.92 8.45
CA LYS A 80 -2.56 -11.23 7.83
C LYS A 80 -1.74 -11.42 6.55
N ILE A 81 -1.03 -10.39 6.11
CA ILE A 81 -0.18 -10.44 4.92
C ILE A 81 1.17 -11.04 5.31
N ASP A 82 1.61 -12.07 4.59
CA ASP A 82 2.93 -12.68 4.74
C ASP A 82 3.69 -12.64 3.41
N ALA A 83 4.99 -12.99 3.44
CA ALA A 83 5.82 -12.96 2.25
C ALA A 83 5.31 -13.92 1.16
N ASP A 84 4.78 -15.08 1.54
CA ASP A 84 4.27 -16.09 0.61
C ASP A 84 3.01 -15.61 -0.12
N LEU A 85 2.13 -14.88 0.56
CA LEU A 85 0.93 -14.28 -0.03
C LEU A 85 1.31 -13.25 -1.09
N LEU A 86 2.37 -12.47 -0.88
CA LEU A 86 2.80 -11.42 -1.82
C LEU A 86 3.47 -11.96 -3.10
N TYR A 87 3.82 -13.25 -3.12
CA TYR A 87 4.36 -13.93 -4.30
C TYR A 87 3.30 -14.65 -5.15
N LYS A 88 2.03 -14.66 -4.72
CA LYS A 88 0.90 -15.26 -5.46
C LYS A 88 0.24 -14.24 -6.39
#